data_AF-A0A412PN61-F1
#
_entry.id   AF-A0A412PN61-F1
#
_cell.length_a   1.000
_cell.length_b   1.000
_cell.length_c   1.000
_cell.angle_alpha   90.00
_cell.angle_beta   90.00
_cell.angle_gamma   90.00
#
_symmetry.space_group_name_H-M   'P 1'
#
loop_
_entity.id
_entity.type
_entity.pdbx_description
1 polymer ?
#
loop_
_entity_poly.entity_id
_entity_poly.type
_entity_poly.pdbx_seq_one_letter_code
_entity_poly.pdbx_strand_id
1 'polypeptide(L)'
;MNQINSTSEVTLTDLRRLGMQGGATALLDNGEEVKLTKKYGLISRKGYVEGKLVTVATIANYGNIYKSIRTIKRGNILVARKVKRGKQSILQLTGKGYHRPIVSS
;
A
#
# COMPACT_ATOMS: atom_id res chain seq x y z
N MET A 1 -15.49 -17.95 20.25
CA MET A 1 -14.72 -16.75 20.65
C MET A 1 -13.74 -16.42 19.54
N ASN A 2 -13.95 -15.35 18.76
CA ASN A 2 -13.01 -14.95 17.71
C ASN A 2 -11.96 -14.01 18.30
N GLN A 3 -10.75 -14.52 18.53
CA GLN A 3 -9.58 -13.70 18.84
C GLN A 3 -9.20 -12.91 17.58
N ILE A 4 -9.77 -11.72 17.45
CA ILE A 4 -9.43 -10.81 16.35
C ILE A 4 -8.11 -10.14 16.73
N ASN A 5 -7.01 -10.77 16.33
CA ASN A 5 -5.65 -10.28 16.55
C ASN A 5 -5.46 -8.90 15.87
N SER A 6 -5.14 -7.89 16.68
CA SER A 6 -4.64 -6.56 16.26
C SER A 6 -3.39 -6.66 15.36
N THR A 7 -2.76 -7.83 15.30
CA THR A 7 -1.60 -8.18 14.47
C THR A 7 -1.85 -8.11 12.95
N SER A 8 -3.11 -8.02 12.51
CA SER A 8 -3.47 -8.06 11.08
C SER A 8 -3.54 -6.70 10.38
N GLU A 9 -3.46 -5.57 11.09
CA GLU A 9 -3.43 -4.25 10.45
C GLU A 9 -2.07 -3.98 9.79
N VAL A 10 -2.07 -3.48 8.56
CA VAL A 10 -0.86 -3.06 7.82
C VAL A 10 -0.16 -1.92 8.56
N THR A 11 1.16 -1.87 8.51
CA THR A 11 1.95 -0.75 9.04
C THR A 11 2.72 -0.05 7.92
N LEU A 12 3.24 1.16 8.19
CA LEU A 12 4.15 1.83 7.27
C LEU A 12 5.41 0.99 7.00
N THR A 13 5.86 0.20 7.97
CA THR A 13 6.97 -0.72 7.81
C THR A 13 6.64 -1.84 6.82
N ASP A 14 5.40 -2.36 6.85
CA ASP A 14 4.98 -3.35 5.84
C ASP A 14 4.94 -2.74 4.45
N LEU A 15 4.50 -1.49 4.28
CA LEU A 15 4.55 -0.81 2.98
C LEU A 15 6.00 -0.73 2.44
N ARG A 16 6.95 -0.37 3.29
CA ARG A 16 8.37 -0.31 2.93
C ARG A 16 8.93 -1.69 2.59
N ARG A 17 8.56 -2.73 3.35
CA ARG A 17 8.98 -4.12 3.09
C ARG A 17 8.41 -4.63 1.78
N LEU A 18 7.11 -4.44 1.54
CA LEU A 18 6.44 -4.78 0.27
C LEU A 18 7.09 -4.09 -0.92
N GLY A 19 7.35 -2.79 -0.79
CA GLY A 19 8.03 -2.04 -1.84
C GLY A 19 9.49 -2.45 -2.05
N MET A 20 10.18 -2.91 -1.00
CA MET A 20 11.53 -3.48 -1.10
C MET A 20 11.54 -4.84 -1.79
N GLN A 21 10.54 -5.68 -1.54
CA GLN A 21 10.37 -6.99 -2.20
C GLN A 21 9.93 -6.87 -3.67
N GLY A 22 9.45 -5.69 -4.09
CA GLY A 22 9.06 -5.40 -5.46
C GLY A 22 7.73 -6.04 -5.89
N GLY A 23 7.18 -5.49 -6.98
CA GLY A 23 5.95 -5.98 -7.61
C GLY A 23 4.65 -5.66 -6.86
N ALA A 24 4.70 -4.81 -5.82
CA ALA A 24 3.54 -4.41 -5.05
C ALA A 24 2.98 -3.05 -5.48
N THR A 25 1.65 -2.97 -5.58
CA THR A 25 0.91 -1.74 -5.90
C THR A 25 -0.21 -1.52 -4.89
N ALA A 26 -0.47 -0.27 -4.55
CA ALA A 26 -1.58 0.14 -3.71
C ALA A 26 -2.59 0.93 -4.54
N LEU A 27 -3.87 0.60 -4.40
CA LEU A 27 -4.96 1.37 -4.98
C LEU A 27 -5.51 2.32 -3.92
N LEU A 28 -5.56 3.61 -4.21
CA LEU A 28 -6.11 4.64 -3.33
C LEU A 28 -7.64 4.75 -3.47
N ASP A 29 -8.29 5.41 -2.51
CA ASP A 29 -9.74 5.63 -2.50
C ASP A 29 -10.22 6.44 -3.72
N ASN A 30 -9.37 7.31 -4.26
CA ASN A 30 -9.64 8.08 -5.49
C ASN A 30 -9.38 7.30 -6.79
N GLY A 31 -9.01 6.02 -6.69
CA GLY A 31 -8.72 5.15 -7.84
C GLY A 31 -7.30 5.25 -8.38
N GLU A 32 -6.43 6.10 -7.82
CA GLU A 32 -5.03 6.17 -8.26
C GLU A 32 -4.26 4.94 -7.80
N GLU A 33 -3.43 4.40 -8.70
CA GLU A 33 -2.50 3.33 -8.39
C GLU A 33 -1.14 3.89 -8.00
N VAL A 34 -0.60 3.38 -6.90
CA VAL A 34 0.69 3.74 -6.34
C VAL A 34 1.60 2.52 -6.40
N LYS A 35 2.69 2.59 -7.16
CA LYS A 35 3.75 1.58 -7.09
C LYS A 35 4.49 1.72 -5.77
N LEU A 36 4.55 0.65 -4.98
CA LEU A 36 5.27 0.65 -3.71
C LEU A 36 6.77 0.45 -3.95
N THR A 37 7.61 1.26 -3.31
CA THR A 37 9.07 1.12 -3.28
C THR A 37 9.59 1.05 -1.85
N LYS A 38 10.89 0.85 -1.65
CA LYS A 38 11.50 0.74 -0.31
C LYS A 38 11.24 1.95 0.59
N LYS A 39 11.16 3.17 0.04
CA LYS A 39 11.08 4.41 0.83
C LYS A 39 9.73 5.13 0.70
N TYR A 40 9.15 5.13 -0.50
CA TYR A 40 7.94 5.88 -0.82
C TYR A 40 7.13 5.19 -1.92
N GLY A 41 5.91 5.64 -2.16
CA GLY A 41 5.12 5.26 -3.31
C GLY A 41 5.45 6.12 -4.52
N LEU A 42 5.16 5.62 -5.72
CA LEU A 42 5.23 6.39 -6.96
C LEU A 42 3.86 6.36 -7.65
N ILE A 43 3.33 7.53 -7.99
CA ILE A 43 2.11 7.68 -8.79
C ILE A 43 2.53 8.14 -10.18
N SER A 44 2.10 7.42 -11.22
CA SER A 44 2.30 7.84 -12.60
C SER A 44 1.20 8.82 -13.02
N ARG A 45 1.58 10.02 -13.46
CA ARG A 45 0.65 11.04 -13.95
C ARG A 45 1.15 11.62 -15.26
N LYS A 46 0.25 12.14 -16.09
CA LYS A 46 0.63 12.94 -17.26
C LYS A 46 1.04 14.33 -16.78
N GLY A 47 2.21 14.80 -17.20
CA GLY A 47 2.75 16.12 -16.87
C GLY A 47 3.52 16.69 -18.05
N TYR A 48 3.75 18.00 -18.03
CA TYR A 48 4.56 18.65 -19.06
C TYR A 48 6.03 18.69 -18.61
N VAL A 49 6.92 18.19 -19.45
CA VAL A 49 8.38 18.30 -19.30
C VAL A 49 8.91 18.89 -20.59
N GLU A 50 9.61 20.03 -20.51
CA GLU A 50 10.13 20.77 -21.68
C GLU A 50 9.05 21.03 -22.75
N GLY A 51 7.84 21.39 -22.30
CA GLY A 51 6.70 21.67 -23.18
C GLY A 51 6.02 20.43 -23.80
N LYS A 52 6.50 19.21 -23.52
CA LYS A 52 5.91 17.97 -24.03
C LYS A 52 5.11 17.25 -22.95
N LEU A 53 3.92 16.77 -23.31
CA LEU A 53 3.11 15.93 -22.42
C LEU A 53 3.73 14.54 -22.30
N VAL A 54 4.28 14.22 -21.13
CA VAL A 54 4.95 12.95 -20.84
C VAL A 54 4.38 12.32 -19.57
N THR A 55 4.61 11.03 -19.37
CA THR A 55 4.27 10.38 -18.10
C THR A 55 5.40 10.60 -17.12
N VAL A 56 5.11 11.28 -16.01
CA VAL A 56 6.04 11.52 -14.91
C VAL A 56 5.65 10.69 -13.69
N ALA A 57 6.64 10.34 -12.87
CA ALA A 57 6.41 9.67 -11.60
C ALA A 57 6.53 10.68 -10.46
N THR A 58 5.48 10.82 -9.65
CA THR A 58 5.46 11.69 -8.48
C THR A 58 5.61 10.88 -7.19
N ILE A 59 6.39 11.39 -6.24
CA ILE A 59 6.59 10.77 -4.94
C ILE A 59 5.30 10.86 -4.12
N ALA A 60 4.83 9.70 -3.64
CA ALA A 60 3.71 9.57 -2.72
C ALA A 60 4.24 9.08 -1.36
N ASN A 61 4.37 9.99 -0.40
CA ASN A 61 4.84 9.65 0.94
C ASN A 61 3.85 8.71 1.64
N TYR A 62 4.36 7.61 2.20
CA TYR A 62 3.51 6.59 2.84
C TYR A 62 2.66 7.13 3.98
N GLY A 63 3.19 8.03 4.81
CA GLY A 63 2.40 8.67 5.88
C GLY A 63 1.18 9.44 5.34
N ASN A 64 1.30 10.05 4.17
CA ASN A 64 0.25 10.86 3.56
C ASN A 64 -0.82 9.99 2.90
N ILE A 65 -0.40 8.91 2.22
CA ILE A 65 -1.34 8.06 1.48
C ILE A 65 -1.92 6.91 2.30
N TYR A 66 -1.32 6.55 3.44
CA TYR A 66 -1.71 5.33 4.18
C TYR A 66 -3.21 5.25 4.45
N LYS A 67 -3.81 6.35 4.92
CA LYS A 67 -5.25 6.41 5.23
C LYS A 67 -6.13 6.29 3.97
N SER A 68 -5.64 6.69 2.80
CA SER A 68 -6.39 6.60 1.55
C SER A 68 -6.18 5.28 0.81
N ILE A 69 -5.29 4.38 1.26
CA ILE A 69 -5.11 3.07 0.60
C ILE A 69 -6.36 2.21 0.79
N ARG A 70 -6.96 1.80 -0.32
CA ARG A 70 -8.11 0.89 -0.38
C ARG A 70 -7.68 -0.57 -0.45
N THR A 71 -6.69 -0.88 -1.28
CA THR A 71 -6.15 -2.25 -1.40
C THR A 71 -4.66 -2.23 -1.69
N ILE A 72 -3.98 -3.33 -1.37
CA ILE A 72 -2.62 -3.61 -1.80
C ILE A 72 -2.60 -4.94 -2.53
N LYS A 73 -1.98 -4.97 -3.71
CA LYS A 73 -1.72 -6.19 -4.48
C LYS A 73 -0.23 -6.40 -4.64
N ARG A 74 0.16 -7.65 -4.87
CA ARG A 74 1.49 -8.01 -5.37
C ARG A 74 1.30 -8.97 -6.54
N GLY A 75 1.58 -8.49 -7.75
CA GLY A 75 1.05 -9.13 -8.97
C GLY A 75 -0.47 -9.29 -8.87
N ASN A 76 -0.97 -10.51 -9.06
CA ASN A 76 -2.40 -10.81 -9.01
C ASN A 76 -2.93 -11.16 -7.61
N ILE A 77 -2.09 -11.14 -6.57
CA ILE A 77 -2.45 -11.55 -5.22
C ILE A 77 -2.89 -10.33 -4.41
N LEU A 78 -4.11 -10.37 -3.85
CA LEU A 78 -4.60 -9.35 -2.91
C LEU A 78 -3.94 -9.54 -1.54
N VAL A 79 -3.01 -8.66 -1.20
CA VAL A 79 -2.21 -8.69 0.03
C VAL A 79 -2.92 -8.03 1.21
N ALA A 80 -3.60 -6.91 0.96
CA ALA A 80 -4.34 -6.19 1.99
C ALA A 80 -5.56 -5.50 1.41
N ARG A 81 -6.57 -5.27 2.24
CA ARG A 81 -7.76 -4.49 1.88
C ARG A 81 -8.26 -3.67 3.06
N LYS A 82 -8.78 -2.49 2.76
CA LYS A 82 -9.45 -1.64 3.74
C LYS A 82 -10.77 -2.30 4.15
N VAL A 83 -11.00 -2.41 5.45
CA VAL A 83 -12.21 -3.00 6.04
C VAL A 83 -12.76 -2.08 7.11
N LYS A 84 -14.09 -2.02 7.22
CA LYS A 84 -14.76 -1.28 8.28
C LYS A 84 -14.76 -2.11 9.57
N ARG A 85 -14.26 -1.54 10.66
CA ARG A 85 -14.34 -2.09 12.02
C ARG A 85 -15.07 -1.07 12.91
N GLY A 86 -16.37 -1.29 13.10
CA GLY A 86 -17.23 -0.36 13.80
C GLY A 86 -17.26 1.01 13.11
N LYS A 87 -16.82 2.05 13.82
CA LYS A 87 -16.77 3.44 13.32
C LYS A 87 -15.48 3.75 12.54
N GLN A 88 -14.47 2.89 12.59
CA GLN A 88 -13.17 3.11 11.95
C GLN A 88 -12.99 2.19 10.74
N SER A 89 -12.09 2.58 9.83
CA SER A 89 -11.64 1.72 8.74
C SER A 89 -10.15 1.46 8.91
N ILE A 90 -9.75 0.19 8.84
CA ILE A 90 -8.36 -0.22 8.93
C ILE A 90 -7.92 -0.92 7.64
N LEU A 91 -6.63 -0.85 7.33
CA LEU A 91 -6.06 -1.59 6.21
C LEU A 91 -5.61 -2.96 6.71
N GLN A 92 -6.35 -4.01 6.40
CA GLN A 92 -6.14 -5.35 6.96
C GLN A 92 -5.38 -6.25 5.97
N LEU A 93 -4.33 -6.92 6.45
CA LEU A 93 -3.63 -8.00 5.76
C LEU A 93 -4.55 -9.21 5.54
N THR A 94 -4.47 -9.82 4.36
CA THR A 94 -5.24 -11.03 4.01
C THR A 94 -4.54 -12.32 4.42
N GLY A 95 -3.25 -12.26 4.77
CA GLY A 95 -2.39 -13.44 4.97
C GLY A 95 -1.91 -14.07 3.66
N LYS A 96 -2.22 -13.49 2.49
CA LYS A 96 -1.78 -14.00 1.18
C LYS A 96 -0.78 -13.04 0.54
N GLY A 97 0.25 -13.58 -0.12
CA GLY A 97 1.24 -12.79 -0.88
C GLY A 97 2.19 -11.94 -0.02
N TYR A 98 1.96 -11.87 1.29
CA TYR A 98 2.84 -11.23 2.27
C TYR A 98 2.58 -11.84 3.66
N HIS A 99 3.66 -12.31 4.28
CA HIS A 99 3.67 -12.69 5.68
C HIS A 99 4.59 -11.70 6.40
N ARG A 100 4.08 -11.05 7.45
CA ARG A 100 4.91 -10.18 8.27
C ARG A 100 5.99 -11.05 8.93
N PRO A 101 7.29 -10.75 8.73
CA PRO A 101 8.35 -11.43 9.45
C PRO A 101 8.14 -11.26 10.95
N ILE A 102 8.19 -12.38 11.69
CA ILE A 102 8.26 -12.37 13.14
C ILE A 102 9.67 -11.86 13.45
N VAL A 103 9.78 -10.63 13.93
CA VAL A 103 11.03 -10.13 14.50
C VAL A 103 11.13 -10.76 15.88
N SER A 104 11.99 -11.75 16.04
CA SER A 104 12.50 -12.16 17.34
C SER A 104 13.33 -11.00 17.88
N SER A 105 12.80 -10.30 18.87
CA SER A 105 13.53 -9.30 19.64
C SER A 105 14.67 -9.94 20.41
#